data_AF-A0A2V7MRS0-F1
#
_entry.id   AF-A0A2V7MRS0-F1
#
_cell.length_a   1.000
_cell.length_b   1.000
_cell.length_c   1.000
_cell.angle_alpha   90.00
_cell.angle_beta   90.00
_cell.angle_gamma   90.00
#
_symmetry.space_group_name_H-M   'P 1'
#
loop_
_entity.id
_entity.type
_entity.pdbx_description
1 polymer ?
#
loop_
_entity_poly.entity_id
_entity_poly.type
_entity_poly.pdbx_seq_one_letter_code
_entity_poly.pdbx_strand_id
1 'polypeptide(L)'
;MPRRTVHERKRDPQGNPKRRQEIGPRHPRFHLPLPHAFRSFDPVDLKLLKQAAIFQDLDDGELARVVEVCREQKFAVGQHVFKEGEPGNRLFIISEGDVRISRTIPGSGEEALAVLKPGASFGEMAIFDRSERSTDAIANSSCTLITISRSDFELLLDFNRDIAYKVLWSVVRLLSARLRVTNDNLRSFLAMSMF
;
A
#
# COMPACT_ATOMS: atom_id res chain seq x y z
N MET A 1 22.68 -45.57 34.54
CA MET A 1 21.43 -46.27 34.13
C MET A 1 20.64 -46.57 35.39
N PRO A 2 19.43 -45.99 35.55
CA PRO A 2 18.24 -46.79 35.24
C PRO A 2 17.01 -46.03 34.67
N ARG A 3 16.24 -46.81 33.88
CA ARG A 3 14.78 -46.83 33.66
C ARG A 3 14.07 -45.59 33.09
N ARG A 4 13.81 -45.69 31.77
CA ARG A 4 12.80 -44.95 31.00
C ARG A 4 11.40 -45.18 31.60
N THR A 5 10.77 -44.11 32.07
CA THR A 5 9.34 -44.09 32.42
C THR A 5 8.54 -43.84 31.14
N VAL A 6 7.79 -44.85 30.71
CA VAL A 6 6.85 -44.75 29.59
C VAL A 6 5.63 -43.99 30.10
N HIS A 7 5.40 -42.76 29.63
CA HIS A 7 4.16 -42.05 29.90
C HIS A 7 3.00 -42.75 29.18
N GLU A 8 2.12 -43.36 29.98
CA GLU A 8 0.86 -43.97 29.52
C GLU A 8 -0.04 -42.95 28.82
N ARG A 9 -0.51 -43.33 27.63
CA ARG A 9 -1.49 -42.56 26.86
C ARG A 9 -2.85 -42.64 27.56
N LYS A 10 -3.32 -41.53 28.14
CA LYS A 10 -4.72 -41.41 28.63
C LYS A 10 -5.70 -41.57 27.47
N ARG A 11 -6.41 -42.71 27.43
CA ARG A 11 -7.60 -42.94 26.59
C ARG A 11 -8.81 -42.18 27.19
N ASP A 12 -9.76 -41.82 26.36
CA ASP A 12 -11.06 -41.26 26.76
C ASP A 12 -12.02 -42.38 27.25
N PRO A 13 -13.14 -42.05 27.92
CA PRO A 13 -14.05 -43.05 28.52
C PRO A 13 -14.69 -44.03 27.53
N GLN A 14 -14.54 -43.80 26.22
CA GLN A 14 -15.07 -44.63 25.13
C GLN A 14 -13.97 -45.37 24.35
N GLY A 15 -12.72 -45.35 24.81
CA GLY A 15 -11.65 -46.20 24.30
C GLY A 15 -11.08 -45.82 22.93
N ASN A 16 -11.32 -44.60 22.45
CA ASN A 16 -10.88 -44.15 21.14
C ASN A 16 -9.50 -43.45 21.21
N PRO A 17 -8.63 -43.55 20.18
CA PRO A 17 -7.37 -42.83 20.17
C PRO A 17 -7.61 -41.32 20.05
N LYS A 18 -7.15 -40.53 21.04
CA LYS A 18 -7.18 -39.07 20.97
C LYS A 18 -6.41 -38.59 19.74
N ARG A 19 -7.14 -38.04 18.74
CA ARG A 19 -6.55 -37.38 17.57
C ARG A 19 -5.63 -36.25 18.05
N ARG A 20 -4.39 -36.24 17.56
CA ARG A 20 -3.49 -35.07 17.68
C ARG A 20 -4.19 -33.91 16.98
N GLN A 21 -4.63 -32.90 17.74
CA GLN A 21 -4.94 -31.60 17.17
C GLN A 21 -3.62 -30.92 16.86
N GLU A 22 -3.27 -30.86 15.57
CA GLU A 22 -2.21 -29.98 15.10
C GLU A 22 -2.66 -28.54 15.35
N ILE A 23 -1.96 -27.87 16.26
CA ILE A 23 -2.15 -26.46 16.56
C ILE A 23 -1.34 -25.69 15.52
N GLY A 24 -1.90 -25.52 14.31
CA GLY A 24 -1.44 -24.50 13.37
C GLY A 24 -1.74 -23.10 13.94
N PRO A 25 -1.01 -22.05 13.52
CA PRO A 25 -1.25 -20.70 14.02
C PRO A 25 -2.70 -20.29 13.74
N ARG A 26 -3.50 -20.15 14.81
CA ARG A 26 -4.86 -19.64 14.73
C ARG A 26 -4.78 -18.15 14.45
N HIS A 27 -4.70 -17.77 13.17
CA HIS A 27 -5.03 -16.41 12.77
C HIS A 27 -6.55 -16.24 12.94
N PRO A 28 -7.02 -15.38 13.85
CA PRO A 28 -8.43 -15.11 13.97
C PRO A 28 -8.94 -14.45 12.68
N ARG A 29 -9.96 -15.06 12.06
CA ARG A 29 -10.72 -14.42 10.97
C ARG A 29 -11.47 -13.24 11.58
N PHE A 30 -10.98 -12.04 11.34
CA PHE A 30 -11.64 -10.82 11.80
C PHE A 30 -12.29 -10.09 10.63
N HIS A 31 -13.60 -9.89 10.74
CA HIS A 31 -14.36 -9.03 9.86
C HIS A 31 -14.14 -7.59 10.29
N LEU A 32 -13.42 -6.80 9.48
CA LEU A 32 -13.43 -5.36 9.58
C LEU A 32 -14.89 -4.87 9.37
N PRO A 33 -15.43 -3.94 10.17
CA PRO A 33 -16.74 -3.36 9.89
C PRO A 33 -16.64 -2.54 8.60
N LEU A 34 -17.05 -3.13 7.48
CA LEU A 34 -17.01 -2.53 6.15
C LEU A 34 -18.13 -1.49 6.00
N PRO A 35 -17.84 -0.22 5.69
CA PRO A 35 -18.87 0.74 5.30
C PRO A 35 -19.38 0.43 3.87
N HIS A 36 -20.70 0.33 3.78
CA HIS A 36 -21.61 0.39 2.62
C HIS A 36 -21.19 -0.18 1.24
N ALA A 37 -22.03 -1.13 0.79
CA ALA A 37 -22.24 -1.62 -0.58
C ALA A 37 -21.03 -2.25 -1.29
N PHE A 38 -20.88 -3.56 -1.09
CA PHE A 38 -20.15 -4.46 -1.99
C PHE A 38 -20.77 -4.35 -3.40
N ARG A 39 -20.19 -3.53 -4.28
CA ARG A 39 -20.26 -3.80 -5.72
C ARG A 39 -19.30 -4.94 -6.01
N SER A 40 -19.67 -5.82 -6.94
CA SER A 40 -18.82 -6.88 -7.46
C SER A 40 -17.49 -6.29 -7.91
N PHE A 41 -16.46 -6.44 -7.08
CA PHE A 41 -15.09 -6.09 -7.43
C PHE A 41 -14.51 -7.25 -8.22
N ASP A 42 -13.90 -6.95 -9.37
CA ASP A 42 -12.87 -7.84 -9.87
C ASP A 42 -11.77 -7.90 -8.79
N PRO A 43 -11.30 -9.09 -8.40
CA PRO A 43 -10.33 -9.22 -7.34
C PRO A 43 -9.05 -8.45 -7.72
N VAL A 44 -8.66 -7.48 -6.88
CA VAL A 44 -7.41 -6.73 -7.05
C VAL A 44 -6.26 -7.73 -7.09
N ASP A 45 -5.46 -7.69 -8.17
CA ASP A 45 -4.32 -8.60 -8.32
C ASP A 45 -3.27 -8.31 -7.24
N LEU A 46 -2.96 -9.32 -6.41
CA LEU A 46 -1.92 -9.23 -5.39
C LEU A 46 -0.55 -8.89 -6.00
N LYS A 47 -0.28 -9.33 -7.24
CA LYS A 47 0.97 -9.00 -7.94
C LYS A 47 1.09 -7.51 -8.21
N LEU A 48 -0.04 -6.83 -8.46
CA LEU A 48 -0.06 -5.39 -8.64
C LEU A 48 0.28 -4.67 -7.33
N LEU A 49 -0.37 -5.06 -6.24
CA LEU A 49 -0.09 -4.47 -4.92
C LEU A 49 1.36 -4.68 -4.51
N LYS A 50 1.96 -5.82 -4.84
CA LYS A 50 3.36 -6.12 -4.55
C LYS A 50 4.36 -5.23 -5.30
N GLN A 51 3.93 -4.60 -6.41
CA GLN A 51 4.75 -3.62 -7.13
C GLN A 51 4.72 -2.22 -6.50
N ALA A 52 3.68 -1.92 -5.73
CA ALA A 52 3.58 -0.64 -5.02
C ALA A 52 4.69 -0.56 -3.95
N ALA A 53 5.51 0.50 -4.01
CA ALA A 53 6.69 0.64 -3.17
C ALA A 53 6.40 0.55 -1.66
N ILE A 54 5.20 0.96 -1.24
CA ILE A 54 4.74 0.91 0.16
C ILE A 54 4.34 -0.49 0.62
N PHE A 55 4.09 -1.42 -0.31
CA PHE A 55 3.58 -2.78 -0.04
C PHE A 55 4.52 -3.90 -0.52
N GLN A 56 5.67 -3.56 -1.11
CA GLN A 56 6.62 -4.51 -1.70
C GLN A 56 7.13 -5.59 -0.74
N ASP A 57 7.19 -5.28 0.57
CA ASP A 57 7.70 -6.19 1.60
C ASP A 57 6.62 -7.09 2.21
N LEU A 58 5.35 -6.91 1.79
CA LEU A 58 4.23 -7.68 2.31
C LEU A 58 4.14 -9.06 1.65
N ASP A 59 3.84 -10.08 2.45
CA ASP A 59 3.53 -11.42 1.95
C ASP A 59 2.10 -11.51 1.39
N ASP A 60 1.77 -12.61 0.73
CA ASP A 60 0.48 -12.74 0.03
C ASP A 60 -0.72 -12.74 1.00
N GLY A 61 -0.54 -13.18 2.25
CA GLY A 61 -1.57 -13.13 3.29
C GLY A 61 -1.77 -11.73 3.86
N GLU A 62 -0.71 -10.95 3.95
CA GLU A 62 -0.75 -9.53 4.30
C GLU A 62 -1.37 -8.69 3.17
N LEU A 63 -0.98 -8.94 1.92
CA LEU A 63 -1.56 -8.30 0.75
C LEU A 63 -3.05 -8.61 0.62
N ALA A 64 -3.49 -9.83 0.95
CA ALA A 64 -4.91 -10.16 0.99
C ALA A 64 -5.69 -9.26 1.96
N ARG A 65 -5.11 -8.88 3.11
CA ARG A 65 -5.72 -7.92 4.03
C ARG A 65 -5.73 -6.50 3.48
N VAL A 66 -4.70 -6.10 2.72
CA VAL A 66 -4.70 -4.81 2.00
C VAL A 66 -5.84 -4.77 0.97
N VAL A 67 -6.09 -5.87 0.25
CA VAL A 67 -7.17 -5.95 -0.75
C VAL A 67 -8.55 -5.66 -0.14
N GLU A 68 -8.81 -6.06 1.10
CA GLU A 68 -10.11 -5.84 1.76
C GLU A 68 -10.48 -4.35 1.89
N VAL A 69 -9.47 -3.48 2.02
CA VAL A 69 -9.63 -2.03 2.13
C VAL A 69 -9.46 -1.27 0.81
N CYS A 70 -9.13 -1.97 -0.27
CA CYS A 70 -8.96 -1.39 -1.60
C CYS A 70 -10.31 -1.08 -2.26
N ARG A 71 -10.35 -0.01 -3.05
CA ARG A 71 -11.48 0.36 -3.91
C ARG A 71 -10.98 0.78 -5.28
N GLU A 72 -11.58 0.22 -6.32
CA GLU A 72 -11.33 0.62 -7.70
C GLU A 72 -12.02 1.95 -8.04
N GLN A 73 -11.32 2.82 -8.78
CA GLN A 73 -11.85 4.05 -9.36
C GLN A 73 -11.34 4.22 -10.79
N LYS A 74 -12.23 4.61 -11.71
CA LYS A 74 -11.90 4.84 -13.12
C LYS A 74 -11.89 6.33 -13.42
N PHE A 75 -10.92 6.74 -14.25
CA PHE A 75 -10.76 8.11 -14.69
C PHE A 75 -10.64 8.16 -16.21
N ALA A 76 -11.34 9.12 -16.83
CA ALA A 76 -11.19 9.38 -18.25
C ALA A 76 -9.89 10.13 -18.52
N VAL A 77 -9.36 10.05 -19.76
CA VAL A 77 -8.18 10.82 -20.16
C VAL A 77 -8.38 12.32 -19.92
N GLY A 78 -7.37 12.98 -19.36
CA GLY A 78 -7.39 14.39 -18.99
C GLY A 78 -8.14 14.70 -17.69
N GLN A 79 -8.79 13.74 -17.06
CA GLN A 79 -9.47 13.94 -15.79
C GLN A 79 -8.45 14.09 -14.64
N HIS A 80 -8.64 15.07 -13.78
CA HIS A 80 -7.88 15.16 -12.52
C HIS A 80 -8.26 14.00 -11.60
N VAL A 81 -7.24 13.29 -11.13
CA VAL A 81 -7.34 12.36 -10.00
C VAL A 81 -7.42 13.16 -8.70
N PHE A 82 -6.58 14.18 -8.58
CA PHE A 82 -6.64 15.23 -7.57
C PHE A 82 -5.88 16.46 -8.05
N LYS A 83 -6.08 17.59 -7.36
CA LYS A 83 -5.38 18.84 -7.61
C LYS A 83 -4.41 19.21 -6.50
N GLU A 84 -3.39 19.97 -6.84
CA GLU A 84 -2.53 20.63 -5.83
C GLU A 84 -3.38 21.46 -4.85
N GLY A 85 -3.04 21.41 -3.56
CA GLY A 85 -3.76 22.08 -2.48
C GLY A 85 -5.02 21.36 -1.98
N GLU A 86 -5.49 20.30 -2.66
CA GLU A 86 -6.63 19.54 -2.14
C GLU A 86 -6.24 18.70 -0.90
N PRO A 87 -7.16 18.42 0.04
CA PRO A 87 -6.87 17.53 1.16
C PRO A 87 -6.47 16.12 0.69
N GLY A 88 -5.29 15.65 1.09
CA GLY A 88 -4.83 14.33 0.68
C GLY A 88 -5.32 13.21 1.61
N ASN A 89 -6.49 12.64 1.27
CA ASN A 89 -7.17 11.65 2.10
C ASN A 89 -7.15 10.22 1.52
N ARG A 90 -6.44 9.99 0.42
CA ARG A 90 -6.34 8.69 -0.28
C ARG A 90 -4.94 8.49 -0.86
N LEU A 91 -4.47 7.26 -0.91
CA LEU A 91 -3.37 6.84 -1.78
C LEU A 91 -3.93 6.09 -2.99
N PHE A 92 -3.14 6.05 -4.06
CA PHE A 92 -3.53 5.47 -5.33
C PHE A 92 -2.46 4.50 -5.83
N ILE A 93 -2.88 3.44 -6.51
CA ILE A 93 -2.03 2.49 -7.23
C ILE A 93 -2.61 2.35 -8.63
N ILE A 94 -1.78 2.47 -9.65
CA ILE A 94 -2.22 2.38 -11.04
C ILE A 94 -2.38 0.91 -11.41
N SER A 95 -3.60 0.47 -11.71
CA SER A 95 -3.86 -0.88 -12.22
C SER A 95 -3.74 -0.92 -13.74
N GLU A 96 -4.30 0.08 -14.41
CA GLU A 96 -4.33 0.18 -15.87
C GLU A 96 -4.19 1.65 -16.30
N GLY A 97 -3.66 1.89 -17.49
CA GLY A 97 -3.42 3.23 -18.02
C GLY A 97 -2.20 3.90 -17.39
N ASP A 98 -2.19 5.23 -17.40
CA ASP A 98 -1.10 6.03 -16.84
C ASP A 98 -1.58 7.37 -16.29
N VAL A 99 -0.83 7.88 -15.31
CA VAL A 99 -1.14 9.13 -14.59
C VAL A 99 0.06 10.06 -14.71
N ARG A 100 -0.19 11.29 -15.16
CA ARG A 100 0.80 12.34 -15.22
C ARG A 100 0.76 13.15 -13.93
N ILE A 101 1.92 13.30 -13.30
CA ILE A 101 2.13 14.20 -12.16
C ILE A 101 2.64 15.52 -12.73
N SER A 102 1.98 16.62 -12.39
CA SER A 102 2.35 17.95 -12.86
C SER A 102 2.25 18.99 -11.77
N ARG A 103 2.92 20.12 -12.00
CA ARG A 103 2.78 21.32 -11.18
C ARG A 103 2.49 22.49 -12.11
N THR A 104 1.61 23.38 -11.67
CA THR A 104 1.38 24.65 -12.36
C THR A 104 2.39 25.68 -11.87
N ILE A 105 3.23 26.19 -12.78
CA ILE A 105 4.18 27.27 -12.47
C ILE A 105 3.59 28.61 -12.93
N PRO A 106 3.44 29.60 -12.02
CA PRO A 106 2.98 30.94 -12.39
C PRO A 106 3.83 31.53 -13.51
N GLY A 107 3.18 31.90 -14.63
CA GLY A 107 3.85 32.49 -15.79
C GLY A 107 4.47 31.50 -16.79
N SER A 108 4.71 30.25 -16.39
CA SER A 108 5.31 29.22 -17.27
C SER A 108 4.31 28.13 -17.70
N GLY A 109 3.14 28.07 -17.06
CA GLY A 109 2.10 27.08 -17.38
C GLY A 109 2.32 25.75 -16.66
N GLU A 110 1.87 24.66 -17.28
CA GLU A 110 1.95 23.32 -16.69
C GLU A 110 3.33 22.69 -16.94
N GLU A 111 4.00 22.27 -15.87
CA GLU A 111 5.23 21.46 -15.94
C GLU A 111 4.90 20.01 -15.59
N ALA A 112 5.14 19.09 -16.53
CA ALA A 112 5.00 17.65 -16.29
C ALA A 112 6.26 17.12 -15.58
N LEU A 113 6.09 16.67 -14.34
CA LEU A 113 7.18 16.17 -13.49
C LEU A 113 7.48 14.70 -13.76
N ALA A 114 6.43 13.89 -13.97
CA ALA A 114 6.55 12.46 -14.24
C ALA A 114 5.30 11.89 -14.90
N VAL A 115 5.43 10.76 -15.59
CA VAL A 115 4.31 9.91 -16.02
C VAL A 115 4.46 8.54 -15.36
N LEU A 116 3.51 8.20 -14.50
CA LEU A 116 3.46 6.98 -13.72
C LEU A 116 2.69 5.89 -14.47
N LYS A 117 3.19 4.66 -14.41
CA LYS A 117 2.68 3.49 -15.14
C LYS A 117 2.07 2.46 -14.18
N PRO A 118 1.40 1.40 -14.69
CA PRO A 118 0.82 0.37 -13.83
C PRO A 118 1.84 -0.21 -12.83
N GLY A 119 1.36 -0.49 -11.62
CA GLY A 119 2.19 -0.92 -10.47
C GLY A 119 2.74 0.24 -9.63
N ALA A 120 2.81 1.46 -10.17
CA ALA A 120 3.25 2.62 -9.40
C ALA A 120 2.18 3.05 -8.38
N SER A 121 2.63 3.41 -7.18
CA SER A 121 1.83 4.06 -6.15
C SER A 121 2.12 5.56 -6.07
N PHE A 122 1.10 6.38 -5.84
CA PHE A 122 1.24 7.82 -5.68
C PHE A 122 0.21 8.43 -4.72
N GLY A 123 0.46 9.68 -4.31
CA GLY A 123 -0.39 10.39 -3.34
C GLY A 123 -0.26 9.84 -1.92
N GLU A 124 0.76 9.03 -1.66
CA GLU A 124 1.03 8.39 -0.38
C GLU A 124 1.50 9.37 0.69
N MET A 125 2.17 10.47 0.31
CA MET A 125 2.75 11.42 1.25
C MET A 125 1.70 12.03 2.19
N ALA A 126 0.60 12.51 1.62
CA ALA A 126 -0.48 13.13 2.36
C ALA A 126 -1.24 12.18 3.32
N ILE A 127 -1.10 10.86 3.11
CA ILE A 127 -1.59 9.86 4.07
C ILE A 127 -0.76 9.90 5.35
N PHE A 128 0.56 10.01 5.24
CA PHE A 128 1.48 9.93 6.38
C PHE A 128 1.60 11.24 7.16
N ASP A 129 1.69 12.38 6.47
CA ASP A 129 1.90 13.69 7.11
C ASP A 129 0.60 14.51 7.26
N ARG A 130 -0.53 14.00 6.75
CA ARG A 130 -1.84 14.66 6.76
C ARG A 130 -1.85 16.03 6.07
N SER A 131 -0.93 16.25 5.13
CA SER A 131 -0.83 17.47 4.34
C SER A 131 -1.85 17.52 3.19
N GLU A 132 -1.88 18.66 2.51
CA GLU A 132 -2.54 18.83 1.22
C GLU A 132 -1.73 18.17 0.08
N ARG A 133 -2.34 17.97 -1.08
CA ARG A 133 -1.64 17.49 -2.27
C ARG A 133 -0.59 18.49 -2.71
N SER A 134 0.63 18.02 -2.92
CA SER A 134 1.78 18.85 -3.29
C SER A 134 1.91 19.15 -4.79
N THR A 135 1.16 18.43 -5.62
CA THR A 135 1.17 18.48 -7.09
C THR A 135 -0.20 18.07 -7.62
N ASP A 136 -0.46 18.33 -8.90
CA ASP A 136 -1.58 17.74 -9.63
C ASP A 136 -1.29 16.28 -10.01
N ALA A 137 -2.35 15.48 -10.08
CA ALA A 137 -2.32 14.16 -10.70
C ALA A 137 -3.46 14.06 -11.71
N ILE A 138 -3.12 13.79 -12.97
CA ILE A 138 -4.05 13.83 -14.11
C ILE A 138 -3.95 12.51 -14.86
N ALA A 139 -5.08 11.91 -15.21
CA ALA A 139 -5.13 10.72 -16.05
C ALA A 139 -4.54 11.04 -17.43
N ASN A 140 -3.38 10.47 -17.76
CA ASN A 140 -2.69 10.69 -19.03
C ASN A 140 -3.27 9.81 -20.16
N SER A 141 -3.92 8.72 -19.78
CA SER A 141 -4.84 7.92 -20.57
C SER A 141 -6.06 7.57 -19.71
N SER A 142 -7.08 6.93 -20.30
CA SER A 142 -8.13 6.30 -19.49
C SER A 142 -7.48 5.30 -18.54
N CYS A 143 -7.69 5.45 -17.23
CA CYS A 143 -6.99 4.67 -16.23
C CYS A 143 -7.92 4.09 -15.16
N THR A 144 -7.50 2.95 -14.64
CA THR A 144 -8.14 2.25 -13.52
C THR A 144 -7.17 2.30 -12.35
N LEU A 145 -7.59 2.91 -11.24
CA LEU A 145 -6.79 3.11 -10.04
C LEU A 145 -7.37 2.29 -8.89
N ILE A 146 -6.49 1.64 -8.14
CA ILE A 146 -6.82 1.09 -6.83
C ILE A 146 -6.55 2.16 -5.79
N THR A 147 -7.52 2.40 -4.93
CA THR A 147 -7.49 3.47 -3.93
C THR A 147 -7.65 2.90 -2.53
N ILE A 148 -6.96 3.48 -1.57
CA ILE A 148 -7.15 3.19 -0.14
C ILE A 148 -7.35 4.53 0.55
N SER A 149 -8.44 4.66 1.30
CA SER A 149 -8.68 5.88 2.09
C SER A 149 -7.73 5.95 3.28
N ARG A 150 -7.43 7.16 3.75
CA ARG A 150 -6.60 7.36 4.94
C ARG A 150 -7.17 6.62 6.14
N SER A 151 -8.48 6.71 6.35
CA SER A 151 -9.14 6.02 7.46
C SER A 151 -9.00 4.50 7.36
N ASP A 152 -9.18 3.92 6.18
CA ASP A 152 -9.06 2.46 6.02
C ASP A 152 -7.60 2.02 6.13
N PHE A 153 -6.66 2.85 5.66
CA PHE A 153 -5.22 2.60 5.79
C PHE A 153 -4.76 2.67 7.25
N GLU A 154 -5.13 3.72 7.98
CA GLU A 154 -4.85 3.85 9.41
C GLU A 154 -5.42 2.65 10.19
N LEU A 155 -6.66 2.28 9.90
CA LEU A 155 -7.31 1.12 10.51
C LEU A 155 -6.57 -0.20 10.19
N LEU A 156 -6.11 -0.38 8.94
CA LEU A 156 -5.31 -1.53 8.55
C LEU A 156 -4.01 -1.61 9.38
N LEU A 157 -3.29 -0.49 9.55
CA LEU A 157 -2.04 -0.47 10.31
C LEU A 157 -2.27 -0.69 11.81
N ASP A 158 -3.32 -0.09 12.37
CA ASP A 158 -3.65 -0.20 13.80
C ASP A 158 -3.95 -1.65 14.21
N PHE A 159 -4.62 -2.41 13.34
CA PHE A 159 -5.03 -3.78 13.62
C PHE A 159 -4.04 -4.85 13.12
N ASN A 160 -3.01 -4.48 12.35
CA ASN A 160 -2.06 -5.44 11.77
C ASN A 160 -0.61 -4.99 12.00
N ARG A 161 -0.07 -5.30 13.18
CA ARG A 161 1.26 -4.84 13.61
C ARG A 161 2.39 -5.23 12.66
N ASP A 162 2.35 -6.43 12.08
CA ASP A 162 3.37 -6.89 11.12
C ASP A 162 3.32 -6.08 9.82
N ILE A 163 2.11 -5.82 9.31
CA ILE A 163 1.88 -4.95 8.15
C ILE A 163 2.39 -3.54 8.46
N ALA A 164 2.02 -2.99 9.62
CA ALA A 164 2.45 -1.66 10.03
C ALA A 164 3.97 -1.53 10.10
N TYR A 165 4.65 -2.51 10.68
CA TYR A 165 6.11 -2.52 10.77
C TYR A 165 6.78 -2.58 9.40
N LYS A 166 6.31 -3.45 8.50
CA LYS A 166 6.85 -3.59 7.15
C LYS A 166 6.62 -2.33 6.33
N VAL A 167 5.39 -1.79 6.32
CA VAL A 167 5.03 -0.54 5.63
C VAL A 167 5.87 0.62 6.14
N LEU A 168 6.05 0.76 7.46
CA LEU A 168 6.91 1.80 8.04
C LEU A 168 8.33 1.72 7.48
N TRP A 169 8.93 0.54 7.46
CA TRP A 169 10.28 0.37 6.91
C TRP A 169 10.35 0.57 5.40
N SER A 170 9.32 0.18 4.64
CA SER A 170 9.24 0.49 3.21
C SER A 170 9.22 2.00 2.98
N VAL A 171 8.46 2.77 3.78
CA VAL A 171 8.42 4.24 3.71
C VAL A 171 9.76 4.86 4.10
N VAL A 172 10.39 4.40 5.19
CA VAL A 172 11.72 4.88 5.61
C VAL A 172 12.75 4.70 4.50
N ARG A 173 12.78 3.53 3.84
CA ARG A 173 13.68 3.28 2.72
C ARG A 173 13.36 4.17 1.52
N LEU A 174 12.09 4.34 1.18
CA LEU A 174 11.64 5.19 0.08
C LEU A 174 12.07 6.65 0.29
N LEU A 175 11.80 7.20 1.47
CA LEU A 175 12.18 8.58 1.82
C LEU A 175 13.69 8.76 1.87
N SER A 176 14.43 7.78 2.40
CA SER A 176 15.90 7.81 2.42
C SER A 176 16.49 7.79 1.01
N ALA A 177 15.92 7.00 0.10
CA ALA A 177 16.32 6.94 -1.29
C ALA A 177 16.02 8.26 -2.02
N ARG A 178 14.80 8.81 -1.83
CA ARG A 178 14.41 10.12 -2.40
C ARG A 178 15.32 11.24 -1.91
N LEU A 179 15.61 11.31 -0.62
CA LEU A 179 16.50 12.33 -0.04
C LEU A 179 17.91 12.26 -0.63
N ARG A 180 18.44 11.04 -0.85
CA ARG A 180 19.75 10.85 -1.49
C ARG A 180 19.74 11.39 -2.92
N VAL A 181 18.74 11.02 -3.71
CA VAL A 181 18.56 11.51 -5.09
C VAL A 181 18.43 13.03 -5.12
N THR A 182 17.61 13.62 -4.25
CA THR A 182 17.47 15.07 -4.15
C THR A 182 18.80 15.75 -3.80
N ASN A 183 19.55 15.22 -2.84
CA ASN A 183 20.86 15.76 -2.47
C ASN A 183 21.89 15.67 -3.61
N ASP A 184 21.88 14.57 -4.36
CA ASP A 184 22.79 14.38 -5.50
C ASP A 184 22.43 15.34 -6.66
N ASN A 185 21.13 15.56 -6.90
CA ASN A 185 20.65 16.54 -7.89
C ASN A 185 21.04 17.97 -7.51
N LEU A 186 20.89 18.35 -6.23
CA LEU A 186 21.30 19.67 -5.74
C LEU A 186 22.80 19.90 -5.90
N ARG A 187 23.62 18.90 -5.57
CA ARG A 187 25.08 18.98 -5.78
C ARG A 187 25.44 19.17 -7.24
N SER A 188 24.76 18.44 -8.12
CA SER A 188 24.98 18.52 -9.57
C SER A 188 24.60 19.91 -10.11
N PHE A 189 23.46 20.44 -9.70
CA PHE A 189 23.01 21.78 -10.07
C PHE A 189 23.98 22.87 -9.60
N LEU A 190 24.41 22.82 -8.33
CA LEU A 190 25.37 23.78 -7.78
C LEU A 190 26.72 23.73 -8.50
N ALA A 191 27.19 22.52 -8.85
CA ALA A 191 28.42 22.35 -9.62
C ALA A 191 28.33 22.92 -11.04
N MET A 192 27.18 22.78 -11.71
CA MET A 192 26.94 23.37 -13.04
C MET A 192 26.84 24.89 -13.00
N SER A 193 26.33 25.48 -11.91
CA SER A 193 26.20 26.94 -11.75
C SER A 193 27.50 27.65 -11.35
N MET A 194 28.58 26.90 -11.07
CA MET A 194 29.91 27.45 -10.75
C MET A 194 30.82 27.61 -11.99
N PHE A 195 30.27 27.43 -13.19
CA PHE A 195 30.91 27.69 -14.48
C PHE A 195 30.06 28.67 -15.31
#